data_AF-A0AA97I2Z5-F1
#
_entry.id   AF-A0AA97I2Z5-F1
#
_cell.length_a   1.000
_cell.length_b   1.000
_cell.length_c   1.000
_cell.angle_alpha   90.00
_cell.angle_beta   90.00
_cell.angle_gamma   90.00
#
_symmetry.space_group_name_H-M   'P 1'
#
loop_
_entity.id
_entity.type
_entity.pdbx_description
1 polymer ?
#
loop_
_entity_poly.entity_id
_entity_poly.type
_entity_poly.pdbx_seq_one_letter_code
_entity_poly.pdbx_strand_id
1 'polypeptide(L)'
;MKGGEAALSVLIIIFSLTACVSGHVPEIKGGNEGIENAVYLDDPFKSWAFYGTFENPGSVSYYEFYLEKGERLWFSVFTPKKDPVHPEAVLIGPGIESKGDISDKITVPENYGYIVISGKKPDMPDYEPFTPSANYQWSEYEYFAELPGTHYIAMFNKGTGSGNYGLAIGYREEFLISEWVLIPVSIANIRIWEGNSPAFVFGFPIFIVFPGLLYLFRIKKETVPIKPETLTGITGALLYIAGSVFMLIQAVIALFKTGFQASFGATAIFILIPLILGLLILKYYLKPEQNPVKKEGIKLIFFGIIGLIVWSGYIIGPFLAIISGLMILYKT
;
A
#
# COMPACT_ATOMS: atom_id res chain seq x y z
N MET A 1 34.52 -3.32 11.98
CA MET A 1 33.80 -3.02 10.73
C MET A 1 34.00 -1.56 10.41
N LYS A 2 34.41 -1.24 9.18
CA LYS A 2 34.41 0.15 8.70
C LYS A 2 32.96 0.65 8.67
N GLY A 3 32.72 1.95 8.89
CA GLY A 3 31.36 2.51 8.96
C GLY A 3 30.48 2.19 7.73
N GLY A 4 31.08 2.00 6.55
CA GLY A 4 30.37 1.58 5.33
C GLY A 4 29.92 0.12 5.32
N GLU A 5 30.70 -0.79 5.90
CA GLU A 5 30.35 -2.22 6.00
C GLU A 5 29.18 -2.42 6.98
N ALA A 6 29.17 -1.67 8.09
CA ALA A 6 28.06 -1.68 9.04
C ALA A 6 26.75 -1.15 8.42
N ALA A 7 26.81 -0.05 7.66
CA ALA A 7 25.65 0.49 6.98
C ALA A 7 25.10 -0.46 5.91
N LEU A 8 25.98 -1.11 5.14
CA LEU A 8 25.60 -2.10 4.14
C LEU A 8 24.98 -3.34 4.79
N SER A 9 25.56 -3.86 5.87
CA SER A 9 24.98 -4.98 6.61
C SER A 9 23.61 -4.64 7.20
N VAL A 10 23.42 -3.43 7.73
CA VAL A 10 22.11 -2.97 8.23
C VAL A 10 21.09 -2.87 7.09
N LEU A 11 21.47 -2.31 5.93
CA LEU A 11 20.59 -2.28 4.75
C LEU A 11 20.22 -3.70 4.28
N ILE A 12 21.18 -4.62 4.22
CA ILE A 12 20.93 -6.01 3.82
C ILE A 12 20.01 -6.71 4.83
N ILE A 13 20.22 -6.51 6.13
CA ILE A 13 19.35 -7.07 7.18
C ILE A 13 17.94 -6.48 7.06
N ILE A 14 17.82 -5.18 6.83
CA ILE A 14 16.53 -4.51 6.64
C ILE A 14 15.80 -5.05 5.39
N PHE A 15 16.49 -5.17 4.26
CA PHE A 15 15.91 -5.75 3.04
C PHE A 15 15.58 -7.24 3.18
N SER A 16 16.32 -7.97 4.02
CA SER A 16 16.02 -9.38 4.32
C SER A 16 14.82 -9.53 5.23
N LEU A 17 14.59 -8.58 6.16
CA LEU A 17 13.42 -8.57 7.04
C LEU A 17 12.12 -8.21 6.31
N THR A 18 12.19 -7.44 5.21
CA THR A 18 11.03 -7.17 4.36
C THR A 18 10.65 -8.35 3.46
N ALA A 19 11.54 -9.34 3.26
CA ALA A 19 11.28 -10.52 2.44
C ALA A 19 10.40 -11.59 3.11
N CYS A 20 10.09 -11.45 4.40
CA CYS A 20 9.23 -12.37 5.15
C CYS A 20 7.76 -11.89 5.25
N VAL A 21 7.38 -10.87 4.49
CA VAL A 21 6.06 -10.23 4.62
C VAL A 21 5.36 -10.30 3.28
N SER A 22 4.13 -10.83 3.28
CA SER A 22 3.44 -11.11 2.02
C SER A 22 2.87 -9.86 1.38
N GLY A 23 3.53 -9.41 0.32
CA GLY A 23 3.11 -8.24 -0.44
C GLY A 23 2.04 -8.59 -1.46
N HIS A 24 1.02 -7.73 -1.57
CA HIS A 24 0.02 -7.80 -2.64
C HIS A 24 0.07 -6.55 -3.50
N VAL A 25 -0.16 -6.68 -4.80
CA VAL A 25 -0.33 -5.54 -5.71
C VAL A 25 -1.73 -4.94 -5.50
N PRO A 26 -1.81 -3.68 -5.02
CA PRO A 26 -3.09 -3.08 -4.67
C PRO A 26 -3.84 -2.52 -5.89
N GLU A 27 -5.13 -2.84 -5.98
CA GLU A 27 -6.02 -2.40 -7.06
C GLU A 27 -7.35 -1.90 -6.49
N ILE A 28 -7.72 -0.64 -6.74
CA ILE A 28 -9.07 -0.14 -6.41
C ILE A 28 -10.01 -0.52 -7.55
N LYS A 29 -11.06 -1.27 -7.26
CA LYS A 29 -12.06 -1.69 -8.27
C LYS A 29 -13.45 -1.21 -7.91
N GLY A 30 -14.24 -0.95 -8.94
CA GLY A 30 -15.66 -0.61 -8.87
C GLY A 30 -16.28 -0.77 -10.26
N GLY A 31 -17.61 -0.74 -10.35
CA GLY A 31 -18.31 -0.98 -11.62
C GLY A 31 -18.33 -2.44 -12.05
N ASN A 32 -18.00 -3.36 -11.14
CA ASN A 32 -18.00 -4.81 -11.38
C ASN A 32 -19.26 -5.50 -10.82
N GLU A 33 -20.37 -4.75 -10.76
CA GLU A 33 -21.69 -5.30 -10.49
C GLU A 33 -22.23 -6.04 -11.72
N GLY A 34 -22.74 -7.26 -11.51
CA GLY A 34 -23.14 -8.15 -12.60
C GLY A 34 -21.98 -9.00 -13.12
N ILE A 35 -22.27 -10.25 -13.48
CA ILE A 35 -21.25 -11.22 -13.89
C ILE A 35 -20.62 -10.84 -15.24
N GLU A 36 -21.36 -10.13 -16.08
CA GLU A 36 -20.91 -9.59 -17.36
C GLU A 36 -19.88 -8.46 -17.24
N ASN A 37 -19.80 -7.82 -16.06
CA ASN A 37 -18.83 -6.77 -15.75
C ASN A 37 -17.73 -7.28 -14.81
N ALA A 38 -17.55 -8.60 -14.70
CA ALA A 38 -16.55 -9.18 -13.83
C ALA A 38 -15.15 -8.62 -14.14
N VAL A 39 -14.39 -8.33 -13.09
CA VAL A 39 -12.99 -7.93 -13.23
C VAL A 39 -12.21 -9.15 -13.69
N TYR A 40 -11.69 -9.12 -14.91
CA TYR A 40 -10.81 -10.17 -15.41
C TYR A 40 -9.42 -10.08 -14.76
N LEU A 41 -8.93 -11.20 -14.23
CA LEU A 41 -7.58 -11.35 -13.70
C LEU A 41 -6.75 -12.18 -14.69
N ASP A 42 -5.77 -11.52 -15.31
CA ASP A 42 -4.84 -12.17 -16.26
C ASP A 42 -4.03 -13.30 -15.59
N ASP A 43 -3.65 -13.12 -14.32
CA ASP A 43 -2.85 -14.06 -13.54
C ASP A 43 -3.40 -14.18 -12.11
N PRO A 44 -4.26 -15.18 -11.82
CA PRO A 44 -4.85 -15.37 -10.50
C PRO A 44 -3.88 -15.94 -9.46
N PHE A 45 -2.65 -16.28 -9.85
CA PHE A 45 -1.64 -16.81 -8.94
C PHE A 45 -0.72 -15.72 -8.39
N LYS A 46 -0.59 -14.60 -9.11
CA LYS A 46 0.08 -13.41 -8.61
C LYS A 46 -0.70 -12.83 -7.42
N SER A 47 0.02 -12.38 -6.40
CA SER A 47 -0.56 -11.79 -5.19
C SER A 47 -1.16 -10.41 -5.48
N TRP A 48 -2.48 -10.37 -5.64
CA TRP A 48 -3.29 -9.17 -5.85
C TRP A 48 -4.11 -8.84 -4.61
N ALA A 49 -4.29 -7.56 -4.30
CA ALA A 49 -5.24 -7.09 -3.29
C ALA A 49 -6.23 -6.13 -3.94
N PHE A 50 -7.47 -6.59 -4.15
CA PHE A 50 -8.55 -5.78 -4.67
C PHE A 50 -9.30 -5.10 -3.54
N TYR A 51 -9.49 -3.79 -3.67
CA TYR A 51 -10.22 -2.95 -2.73
C TYR A 51 -11.51 -2.49 -3.40
N GLY A 52 -12.63 -3.05 -2.96
CA GLY A 52 -13.95 -2.78 -3.50
C GLY A 52 -14.88 -2.10 -2.49
N THR A 53 -16.02 -1.65 -2.99
CA THR A 53 -17.08 -1.01 -2.22
C THR A 53 -18.40 -1.73 -2.50
N PHE A 54 -19.12 -2.09 -1.44
CA PHE A 54 -20.53 -2.42 -1.53
C PHE A 54 -21.36 -1.16 -1.36
N GLU A 55 -22.00 -0.71 -2.43
CA GLU A 55 -22.86 0.46 -2.41
C GLU A 55 -24.09 0.27 -1.51
N ASN A 56 -24.61 -0.95 -1.39
CA ASN A 56 -25.82 -1.26 -0.63
C ASN A 56 -25.77 -2.68 0.00
N PRO A 57 -26.69 -2.98 0.94
CA PRO A 57 -26.98 -4.36 1.33
C PRO A 57 -27.37 -5.22 0.13
N GLY A 58 -26.75 -6.39 0.03
CA GLY A 58 -26.94 -7.32 -1.07
C GLY A 58 -26.33 -6.90 -2.40
N SER A 59 -25.42 -5.92 -2.43
CA SER A 59 -24.55 -5.70 -3.59
C SER A 59 -23.70 -6.94 -3.86
N VAL A 60 -23.47 -7.23 -5.15
CA VAL A 60 -22.59 -8.32 -5.62
C VAL A 60 -21.55 -7.73 -6.57
N SER A 61 -20.30 -8.10 -6.37
CA SER A 61 -19.17 -7.76 -7.24
C SER A 61 -18.51 -9.03 -7.77
N TYR A 62 -18.17 -9.08 -9.06
CA TYR A 62 -17.58 -10.27 -9.67
C TYR A 62 -16.12 -10.07 -10.08
N TYR A 63 -15.36 -11.15 -9.93
CA TYR A 63 -13.97 -11.30 -10.38
C TYR A 63 -13.88 -12.59 -11.18
N GLU A 64 -13.30 -12.53 -12.38
CA GLU A 64 -13.20 -13.64 -13.32
C GLU A 64 -11.74 -14.02 -13.55
N PHE A 65 -11.46 -15.31 -13.62
CA PHE A 65 -10.14 -15.83 -13.96
C PHE A 65 -10.24 -17.22 -14.58
N TYR A 66 -9.19 -17.65 -15.26
CA TYR A 66 -9.09 -19.00 -15.81
C TYR A 66 -8.20 -19.86 -14.91
N LEU A 67 -8.60 -21.12 -14.70
CA LEU A 67 -7.78 -22.13 -14.05
C LEU A 67 -7.67 -23.37 -14.93
N GLU A 68 -6.48 -23.94 -15.01
CA GLU A 68 -6.21 -25.29 -15.50
C GLU A 68 -6.46 -26.34 -14.42
N LYS A 69 -6.72 -27.58 -14.83
CA LYS A 69 -6.94 -28.68 -13.90
C LYS A 69 -5.74 -28.88 -12.96
N GLY A 70 -6.02 -28.94 -11.66
CA GLY A 70 -5.05 -29.14 -10.60
C GLY A 70 -4.34 -27.85 -10.16
N GLU A 71 -4.60 -26.71 -10.80
CA GLU A 71 -4.08 -25.43 -10.32
C GLU A 71 -4.73 -25.03 -9.01
N ARG A 72 -3.89 -24.48 -8.13
CA ARG A 72 -4.26 -24.02 -6.80
C ARG A 72 -4.68 -22.55 -6.86
N LEU A 73 -5.91 -22.27 -6.47
CA LEU A 73 -6.38 -20.93 -6.14
C LEU A 73 -6.30 -20.72 -4.63
N TRP A 74 -5.79 -19.57 -4.21
CA TRP A 74 -5.87 -19.10 -2.83
C TRP A 74 -6.45 -17.69 -2.83
N PHE A 75 -7.34 -17.40 -1.88
CA PHE A 75 -7.82 -16.04 -1.64
C PHE A 75 -8.23 -15.81 -0.19
N SER A 76 -8.26 -14.54 0.22
CA SER A 76 -8.80 -14.11 1.50
C SER A 76 -9.69 -12.88 1.36
N VAL A 77 -10.62 -12.73 2.30
CA VAL A 77 -11.60 -11.66 2.35
C VAL A 77 -11.42 -10.86 3.62
N PHE A 78 -11.35 -9.55 3.50
CA PHE A 78 -11.20 -8.65 4.65
C PHE A 78 -12.05 -7.39 4.54
N THR A 79 -12.21 -6.65 5.64
CA THR A 79 -12.81 -5.31 5.64
C THR A 79 -12.01 -4.35 6.50
N PRO A 80 -12.04 -3.03 6.23
CA PRO A 80 -11.35 -2.02 7.06
C PRO A 80 -12.15 -1.66 8.32
N LYS A 81 -13.42 -2.08 8.37
CA LYS A 81 -14.36 -1.88 9.48
C LYS A 81 -15.17 -3.16 9.71
N LYS A 82 -15.49 -3.44 10.98
CA LYS A 82 -16.23 -4.64 11.39
C LYS A 82 -17.71 -4.64 10.98
N ASP A 83 -18.29 -3.44 10.87
CA ASP A 83 -19.70 -3.19 10.53
C ASP A 83 -19.77 -1.95 9.62
N PRO A 84 -20.84 -1.77 8.82
CA PRO A 84 -22.07 -2.58 8.74
C PRO A 84 -22.02 -3.70 7.67
N VAL A 85 -20.87 -3.87 7.00
CA VAL A 85 -20.66 -4.86 5.94
C VAL A 85 -20.40 -6.24 6.53
N HIS A 86 -20.96 -7.26 5.89
CA HIS A 86 -20.67 -8.67 6.16
C HIS A 86 -20.39 -9.34 4.81
N PRO A 87 -19.12 -9.40 4.38
CA PRO A 87 -18.77 -9.96 3.09
C PRO A 87 -18.88 -11.49 3.12
N GLU A 88 -19.41 -12.06 2.05
CA GLU A 88 -19.38 -13.48 1.75
C GLU A 88 -18.79 -13.65 0.36
N ALA A 89 -17.89 -14.62 0.20
CA ALA A 89 -17.36 -14.99 -1.11
C ALA A 89 -18.08 -16.24 -1.61
N VAL A 90 -18.41 -16.26 -2.90
CA VAL A 90 -18.92 -17.44 -3.59
C VAL A 90 -17.98 -17.77 -4.74
N LEU A 91 -17.31 -18.91 -4.66
CA LEU A 91 -16.49 -19.43 -5.75
C LEU A 91 -17.40 -20.18 -6.73
N ILE A 92 -17.37 -19.81 -8.00
CA ILE A 92 -18.23 -20.35 -9.06
C ILE A 92 -17.33 -20.90 -10.16
N GLY A 93 -17.62 -22.09 -10.69
CA GLY A 93 -16.76 -22.70 -11.70
C GLY A 93 -17.22 -24.06 -12.21
N PRO A 94 -16.60 -24.55 -13.29
CA PRO A 94 -16.87 -25.87 -13.86
C PRO A 94 -16.40 -26.98 -12.92
N GLY A 95 -17.18 -28.05 -12.82
CA GLY A 95 -16.85 -29.22 -12.00
C GLY A 95 -17.02 -29.02 -10.50
N ILE A 96 -17.32 -27.80 -10.04
CA ILE A 96 -17.64 -27.53 -8.63
C ILE A 96 -19.02 -28.13 -8.30
N GLU A 97 -19.12 -28.87 -7.20
CA GLU A 97 -20.41 -29.25 -6.62
C GLU A 97 -21.03 -28.08 -5.84
N SER A 98 -22.30 -27.75 -6.13
CA SER A 98 -23.01 -26.67 -5.43
C SER A 98 -23.14 -26.94 -3.93
N LYS A 99 -22.53 -26.07 -3.10
CA LYS A 99 -22.48 -26.17 -1.64
C LYS A 99 -22.82 -24.83 -0.99
N GLY A 100 -23.83 -24.84 -0.12
CA GLY A 100 -24.34 -23.68 0.62
C GLY A 100 -25.49 -22.97 -0.10
N ASP A 101 -26.04 -21.96 0.57
CA ASP A 101 -27.16 -21.16 0.07
C ASP A 101 -26.68 -19.80 -0.46
N ILE A 102 -26.99 -19.50 -1.72
CA ILE A 102 -26.68 -18.21 -2.35
C ILE A 102 -27.93 -17.33 -2.46
N SER A 103 -27.74 -16.02 -2.53
CA SER A 103 -28.82 -15.09 -2.88
C SER A 103 -29.19 -15.24 -4.36
N ASP A 104 -30.46 -15.02 -4.68
CA ASP A 104 -31.00 -14.82 -6.02
C ASP A 104 -30.31 -13.72 -6.85
N LYS A 105 -29.57 -12.82 -6.20
CA LYS A 105 -28.74 -11.79 -6.84
C LYS A 105 -27.41 -12.31 -7.38
N ILE A 106 -27.01 -13.52 -6.99
CA ILE A 106 -25.77 -14.14 -7.46
C ILE A 106 -26.09 -14.97 -8.71
N THR A 107 -25.47 -14.60 -9.83
CA THR A 107 -25.59 -15.28 -11.10
C THR A 107 -24.58 -16.42 -11.17
N VAL A 108 -25.05 -17.62 -11.45
CA VAL A 108 -24.23 -18.80 -11.71
C VAL A 108 -24.42 -19.19 -13.18
N PRO A 109 -23.36 -19.26 -14.00
CA PRO A 109 -23.47 -19.71 -15.39
C PRO A 109 -24.07 -21.12 -15.51
N GLU A 110 -24.66 -21.41 -16.67
CA GLU A 110 -25.21 -22.74 -16.94
C GLU A 110 -24.12 -23.82 -16.85
N ASN A 111 -24.45 -24.96 -16.23
CA ASN A 111 -23.54 -26.08 -15.99
C ASN A 111 -22.37 -25.79 -15.03
N TYR A 112 -22.38 -24.66 -14.33
CA TYR A 112 -21.42 -24.36 -13.27
C TYR A 112 -22.03 -24.72 -11.92
N GLY A 113 -21.17 -25.09 -10.97
CA GLY A 113 -21.55 -25.12 -9.56
C GLY A 113 -20.82 -24.05 -8.78
N TYR A 114 -21.07 -24.03 -7.47
CA TYR A 114 -20.56 -22.99 -6.59
C TYR A 114 -20.26 -23.50 -5.18
N ILE A 115 -19.36 -22.83 -4.48
CA ILE A 115 -19.12 -23.03 -3.05
C ILE A 115 -19.34 -21.69 -2.38
N VAL A 116 -20.15 -21.67 -1.33
CA VAL A 116 -20.29 -20.51 -0.44
C VAL A 116 -19.21 -20.57 0.62
N ILE A 117 -18.34 -19.56 0.65
CA ILE A 117 -17.30 -19.36 1.65
C ILE A 117 -17.83 -18.32 2.63
N SER A 118 -18.66 -18.76 3.56
CA SER A 118 -19.16 -17.89 4.62
C SER A 118 -18.01 -17.46 5.53
N GLY A 119 -17.77 -16.16 5.58
CA GLY A 119 -16.81 -15.58 6.51
C GLY A 119 -17.30 -15.66 7.95
N LYS A 120 -16.37 -15.81 8.90
CA LYS A 120 -16.67 -15.65 10.32
C LYS A 120 -16.35 -14.23 10.71
N LYS A 121 -17.33 -13.51 11.27
CA LYS A 121 -17.11 -12.15 11.78
C LYS A 121 -15.97 -12.17 12.81
N PRO A 122 -14.82 -11.53 12.54
CA PRO A 122 -13.68 -11.57 13.44
C PRO A 122 -13.94 -10.69 14.68
N ASP A 123 -13.43 -11.13 15.83
CA ASP A 123 -13.56 -10.38 17.08
C ASP A 123 -12.70 -9.11 17.06
N MET A 124 -11.45 -9.25 16.62
CA MET A 124 -10.41 -8.22 16.53
C MET A 124 -9.85 -8.15 15.11
N PRO A 125 -9.36 -6.97 14.68
CA PRO A 125 -8.64 -6.84 13.42
C PRO A 125 -7.17 -7.27 13.53
N ASP A 126 -6.58 -7.63 12.40
CA ASP A 126 -5.15 -7.88 12.23
C ASP A 126 -4.40 -6.63 11.74
N TYR A 127 -3.12 -6.55 12.10
CA TYR A 127 -2.25 -5.45 11.69
C TYR A 127 -1.61 -5.72 10.33
N GLU A 128 -1.92 -4.91 9.33
CA GLU A 128 -1.28 -4.95 8.01
C GLU A 128 -0.08 -3.99 8.00
N PRO A 129 1.16 -4.48 7.79
CA PRO A 129 2.36 -3.70 8.02
C PRO A 129 2.83 -2.80 6.87
N PHE A 130 2.42 -3.04 5.62
CA PHE A 130 2.90 -2.24 4.48
C PHE A 130 2.12 -0.94 4.30
N THR A 131 0.84 -0.97 4.61
CA THR A 131 -0.11 0.13 4.57
C THR A 131 -0.63 0.47 5.96
N PRO A 132 0.19 0.37 7.04
CA PRO A 132 -0.20 0.35 8.44
C PRO A 132 -1.70 0.45 8.71
N SER A 133 -2.43 -0.66 8.69
CA SER A 133 -3.89 -0.68 8.79
C SER A 133 -4.41 -1.80 9.68
N ALA A 134 -5.70 -1.71 10.01
CA ALA A 134 -6.41 -2.67 10.85
C ALA A 134 -7.47 -3.35 9.98
N ASN A 135 -7.22 -4.59 9.60
CA ASN A 135 -8.07 -5.36 8.70
C ASN A 135 -8.79 -6.46 9.46
N TYR A 136 -10.11 -6.53 9.31
CA TYR A 136 -10.93 -7.61 9.83
C TYR A 136 -10.92 -8.74 8.80
N GLN A 137 -10.19 -9.82 9.07
CA GLN A 137 -10.11 -11.01 8.20
C GLN A 137 -11.36 -11.88 8.41
N TRP A 138 -12.13 -12.10 7.35
CA TRP A 138 -13.41 -12.83 7.39
C TRP A 138 -13.27 -14.29 7.01
N SER A 139 -12.51 -14.56 5.95
CA SER A 139 -12.27 -15.91 5.45
C SER A 139 -10.97 -15.97 4.68
N GLU A 140 -10.37 -17.16 4.71
CA GLU A 140 -9.30 -17.59 3.84
C GLU A 140 -9.74 -18.91 3.22
N TYR A 141 -9.47 -19.10 1.93
CA TYR A 141 -9.91 -20.29 1.23
C TYR A 141 -8.90 -20.74 0.19
N GLU A 142 -8.83 -22.05 0.02
CA GLU A 142 -7.98 -22.72 -0.93
C GLU A 142 -8.79 -23.70 -1.76
N TYR A 143 -8.59 -23.69 -3.07
CA TYR A 143 -9.28 -24.53 -4.02
C TYR A 143 -8.31 -25.09 -5.05
N PHE A 144 -8.55 -26.34 -5.48
CA PHE A 144 -7.83 -26.97 -6.57
C PHE A 144 -8.83 -27.24 -7.70
N ALA A 145 -8.57 -26.72 -8.89
CA ALA A 145 -9.49 -26.86 -10.01
C ALA A 145 -9.65 -28.33 -10.45
N GLU A 146 -10.89 -28.83 -10.43
CA GLU A 146 -11.18 -30.21 -10.86
C GLU A 146 -11.23 -30.33 -12.40
N LEU A 147 -11.75 -29.29 -13.05
CA LEU A 147 -11.84 -29.13 -14.50
C LEU A 147 -11.21 -27.81 -14.93
N PRO A 148 -10.61 -27.75 -16.13
CA PRO A 148 -10.13 -26.49 -16.67
C PRO A 148 -11.31 -25.61 -17.08
N GLY A 149 -11.18 -24.30 -16.91
CA GLY A 149 -12.16 -23.33 -17.37
C GLY A 149 -12.21 -22.02 -16.59
N THR A 150 -13.13 -21.16 -17.01
CA THR A 150 -13.41 -19.90 -16.35
C THR A 150 -14.03 -20.13 -14.98
N HIS A 151 -13.52 -19.44 -13.98
CA HIS A 151 -14.01 -19.41 -12.61
C HIS A 151 -14.33 -17.95 -12.24
N TYR A 152 -15.22 -17.79 -11.27
CA TYR A 152 -15.58 -16.50 -10.71
C TYR A 152 -15.49 -16.51 -9.19
N ILE A 153 -15.11 -15.38 -8.60
CA ILE A 153 -15.41 -15.07 -7.21
C ILE A 153 -16.47 -13.97 -7.20
N ALA A 154 -17.64 -14.29 -6.67
CA ALA A 154 -18.68 -13.31 -6.39
C ALA A 154 -18.58 -12.86 -4.92
N MET A 155 -18.29 -11.57 -4.72
CA MET A 155 -18.28 -10.93 -3.41
C MET A 155 -19.66 -10.37 -3.13
N PHE A 156 -20.31 -10.84 -2.07
CA PHE A 156 -21.68 -10.48 -1.71
C PHE A 156 -21.76 -9.83 -0.33
N ASN A 157 -22.54 -8.76 -0.20
CA ASN A 157 -22.78 -8.09 1.07
C ASN A 157 -24.02 -8.62 1.79
N LYS A 158 -23.83 -9.49 2.79
CA LYS A 158 -24.90 -9.93 3.72
C LYS A 158 -25.14 -8.95 4.87
N GLY A 159 -24.42 -7.84 4.88
CA GLY A 159 -24.50 -6.81 5.91
C GLY A 159 -25.79 -5.99 5.82
N THR A 160 -25.90 -5.03 6.73
CA THR A 160 -27.07 -4.16 6.86
C THR A 160 -26.86 -2.79 6.23
N GLY A 161 -25.65 -2.47 5.78
CA GLY A 161 -25.32 -1.19 5.17
C GLY A 161 -24.23 -1.29 4.11
N SER A 162 -23.91 -0.13 3.54
CA SER A 162 -22.82 0.04 2.59
C SER A 162 -21.45 0.02 3.29
N GLY A 163 -20.41 -0.22 2.51
CA GLY A 163 -19.04 -0.12 2.99
C GLY A 163 -18.06 -0.95 2.19
N ASN A 164 -16.86 -1.05 2.71
CA ASN A 164 -15.69 -1.45 1.93
C ASN A 164 -15.25 -2.88 2.24
N TYR A 165 -14.81 -3.60 1.21
CA TYR A 165 -14.30 -4.97 1.32
C TYR A 165 -13.00 -5.12 0.52
N GLY A 166 -12.16 -6.02 1.00
CA GLY A 166 -10.91 -6.42 0.37
C GLY A 166 -10.99 -7.87 -0.07
N LEU A 167 -10.43 -8.17 -1.23
CA LEU A 167 -10.24 -9.51 -1.76
C LEU A 167 -8.77 -9.66 -2.14
N ALA A 168 -8.02 -10.42 -1.35
CA ALA A 168 -6.66 -10.81 -1.69
C ALA A 168 -6.70 -12.13 -2.46
N ILE A 169 -6.02 -12.22 -3.59
CA ILE A 169 -5.97 -13.42 -4.45
C ILE A 169 -4.52 -13.72 -4.78
N GLY A 170 -4.18 -15.00 -4.87
CA GLY A 170 -2.86 -15.46 -5.33
C GLY A 170 -1.83 -15.53 -4.21
N TYR A 171 -0.68 -16.10 -4.54
CA TYR A 171 0.39 -16.44 -3.59
C TYR A 171 1.80 -16.24 -4.17
N ARG A 172 1.93 -15.86 -5.45
CA ARG A 172 3.21 -15.52 -6.08
C ARG A 172 3.45 -14.02 -5.97
N GLU A 173 4.49 -13.67 -5.24
CA GLU A 173 4.91 -12.28 -5.03
C GLU A 173 5.79 -11.82 -6.20
N GLU A 174 5.14 -11.36 -7.27
CA GLU A 174 5.78 -10.85 -8.48
C GLU A 174 5.35 -9.41 -8.75
N PHE A 175 6.31 -8.49 -8.76
CA PHE A 175 6.04 -7.05 -8.92
C PHE A 175 6.74 -6.49 -10.15
N LEU A 176 5.97 -5.84 -11.02
CA LEU A 176 6.51 -4.99 -12.07
C LEU A 176 7.11 -3.72 -11.46
N ILE A 177 8.09 -3.13 -12.14
CA ILE A 177 8.69 -1.86 -11.72
C ILE A 177 7.63 -0.76 -11.63
N SER A 178 6.67 -0.73 -12.57
CA SER A 178 5.56 0.22 -12.56
C SER A 178 4.67 0.05 -11.33
N GLU A 179 4.32 -1.19 -10.98
CA GLU A 179 3.53 -1.51 -9.78
C GLU A 179 4.27 -1.09 -8.53
N TRP A 180 5.57 -1.40 -8.45
CA TRP A 180 6.43 -1.01 -7.33
C TRP A 180 6.49 0.51 -7.16
N VAL A 181 6.71 1.25 -8.24
CA VAL A 181 6.86 2.71 -8.19
C VAL A 181 5.55 3.39 -7.80
N LEU A 182 4.38 2.81 -8.15
CA LEU A 182 3.08 3.41 -7.89
C LEU A 182 2.49 3.10 -6.51
N ILE A 183 3.11 2.22 -5.71
CA ILE A 183 2.63 1.86 -4.36
C ILE A 183 2.28 3.08 -3.49
N PRO A 184 3.06 4.18 -3.42
CA PRO A 184 2.68 5.35 -2.64
C PRO A 184 1.36 6.00 -3.05
N VAL A 185 1.04 5.97 -4.35
CA VAL A 185 -0.25 6.46 -4.87
C VAL A 185 -1.35 5.49 -4.47
N SER A 186 -1.13 4.19 -4.61
CA SER A 186 -2.08 3.17 -4.18
C SER A 186 -2.35 3.23 -2.68
N ILE A 187 -1.34 3.44 -1.84
CA ILE A 187 -1.50 3.63 -0.39
C ILE A 187 -2.41 4.82 -0.09
N ALA A 188 -2.25 5.95 -0.78
CA ALA A 188 -3.12 7.11 -0.58
C ALA A 188 -4.59 6.76 -0.89
N ASN A 189 -4.83 6.02 -1.96
CA ASN A 189 -6.18 5.55 -2.33
C ASN A 189 -6.74 4.54 -1.32
N ILE A 190 -5.92 3.59 -0.85
CA ILE A 190 -6.28 2.64 0.21
C ILE A 190 -6.67 3.39 1.47
N ARG A 191 -5.95 4.44 1.87
CA ARG A 191 -6.33 5.25 3.05
C ARG A 191 -7.70 5.88 2.92
N ILE A 192 -8.03 6.39 1.74
CA ILE A 192 -9.35 6.96 1.47
C ILE A 192 -10.41 5.85 1.52
N TRP A 193 -10.11 4.70 0.93
CA TRP A 193 -10.93 3.49 1.00
C TRP A 193 -11.08 2.97 2.45
N GLU A 194 -10.11 3.13 3.34
CA GLU A 194 -10.28 2.81 4.78
C GLU A 194 -11.21 3.79 5.50
N GLY A 195 -11.51 4.93 4.88
CA GLY A 195 -12.37 5.99 5.38
C GLY A 195 -11.62 7.24 5.87
N ASN A 196 -10.33 7.40 5.57
CA ASN A 196 -9.66 8.68 5.79
C ASN A 196 -10.21 9.74 4.82
N SER A 197 -10.32 10.99 5.27
CA SER A 197 -10.72 12.06 4.37
C SER A 197 -9.61 12.35 3.35
N PRO A 198 -9.94 12.65 2.07
CA PRO A 198 -8.96 13.07 1.08
C PRO A 198 -8.18 14.31 1.53
N ALA A 199 -8.85 15.24 2.23
CA ALA A 199 -8.23 16.42 2.81
C ALA A 199 -7.14 16.07 3.83
N PHE A 200 -7.32 15.02 4.64
CA PHE A 200 -6.28 14.56 5.55
C PHE A 200 -5.12 13.90 4.80
N VAL A 201 -5.42 12.98 3.88
CA VAL A 201 -4.39 12.22 3.13
C VAL A 201 -3.49 13.15 2.30
N PHE A 202 -4.08 14.09 1.55
CA PHE A 202 -3.33 15.01 0.69
C PHE A 202 -2.93 16.31 1.39
N GLY A 203 -3.71 16.78 2.37
CA GLY A 203 -3.41 18.01 3.10
C GLY A 203 -2.29 17.85 4.13
N PHE A 204 -2.09 16.65 4.69
CA PHE A 204 -1.04 16.41 5.68
C PHE A 204 0.38 16.75 5.17
N PRO A 205 0.85 16.28 4.00
CA PRO A 205 2.16 16.67 3.50
C PRO A 205 2.27 18.18 3.27
N ILE A 206 1.21 18.84 2.79
CA ILE A 206 1.18 20.30 2.61
C ILE A 206 1.34 21.02 3.96
N PHE A 207 0.67 20.52 5.00
CA PHE A 207 0.74 21.05 6.35
C PHE A 207 2.14 20.94 6.99
N ILE A 208 2.96 19.98 6.59
CA ILE A 208 4.35 19.89 7.05
C ILE A 208 5.28 20.73 6.17
N VAL A 209 5.13 20.62 4.85
CA VAL A 209 6.02 21.28 3.88
C VAL A 209 5.88 22.80 3.97
N PHE A 210 4.67 23.35 3.91
CA PHE A 210 4.48 24.80 3.78
C PHE A 210 4.97 25.57 5.02
N PRO A 211 4.59 25.22 6.26
CA PRO A 211 5.14 25.86 7.46
C PRO A 211 6.65 25.62 7.60
N GLY A 212 7.16 24.45 7.21
CA GLY A 212 8.59 24.16 7.22
C GLY A 212 9.38 25.10 6.31
N LEU A 213 8.92 25.29 5.07
CA LEU A 213 9.52 26.24 4.13
C LEU A 213 9.40 27.69 4.62
N LEU A 214 8.23 28.08 5.13
CA LEU A 214 8.01 29.42 5.69
C LEU A 214 8.98 29.70 6.84
N TYR A 215 9.12 28.73 7.76
CA TYR A 215 10.03 28.83 8.89
C TYR A 215 11.48 29.01 8.42
N LEU A 216 11.95 28.12 7.55
CA LEU A 216 13.36 28.09 7.13
C LEU A 216 13.78 29.29 6.28
N PHE A 217 12.89 29.81 5.44
CA PHE A 217 13.21 30.89 4.50
C PHE A 217 12.84 32.29 4.99
N ARG A 218 11.93 32.43 5.96
CA ARG A 218 11.45 33.75 6.39
C ARG A 218 11.51 34.01 7.89
N ILE A 219 11.34 32.99 8.72
CA ILE A 219 11.17 33.19 10.19
C ILE A 219 12.47 32.90 10.95
N LYS A 220 13.24 31.88 10.52
CA LYS A 220 14.48 31.48 11.17
C LYS A 220 15.45 32.67 11.23
N LYS A 221 16.09 32.88 12.39
CA LYS A 221 17.03 33.98 12.65
C LYS A 221 18.11 34.10 11.58
N GLU A 222 18.68 32.97 11.19
CA GLU A 222 19.57 32.85 10.04
C GLU A 222 18.82 32.09 8.95
N THR A 223 18.12 32.85 8.10
CA THR A 223 17.32 32.30 7.01
C THR A 223 18.21 31.56 6.02
N VAL A 224 17.67 30.48 5.46
CA VAL A 224 18.36 29.76 4.40
C VAL A 224 18.19 30.54 3.08
N PRO A 225 19.26 30.78 2.30
CA PRO A 225 19.13 31.43 1.00
C PRO A 225 18.23 30.64 0.05
N ILE A 226 17.31 31.33 -0.62
CA ILE A 226 16.42 30.72 -1.61
C ILE A 226 17.19 30.58 -2.93
N LYS A 227 17.73 29.39 -3.17
CA LYS A 227 18.31 28.95 -4.45
C LYS A 227 17.53 27.74 -4.98
N PRO A 228 17.52 27.47 -6.30
CA PRO A 228 16.78 26.33 -6.86
C PRO A 228 17.13 24.98 -6.21
N GLU A 229 18.41 24.70 -5.99
CA GLU A 229 18.90 23.48 -5.33
C GLU A 229 18.44 23.38 -3.87
N THR A 230 18.40 24.51 -3.16
CA THR A 230 17.99 24.58 -1.76
C THR A 230 16.49 24.42 -1.62
N LEU A 231 15.71 25.07 -2.49
CA LEU A 231 14.25 24.95 -2.50
C LEU A 231 13.84 23.50 -2.79
N THR A 232 14.40 22.89 -3.84
CA THR A 232 14.11 21.49 -4.19
C THR A 232 14.56 20.53 -3.10
N GLY A 233 15.78 20.66 -2.60
CA GLY A 233 16.33 19.78 -1.58
C GLY A 233 15.62 19.85 -0.23
N ILE A 234 15.29 21.06 0.27
CA ILE A 234 14.53 21.23 1.51
C ILE A 234 13.08 20.73 1.33
N THR A 235 12.45 21.04 0.20
CA THR A 235 11.08 20.53 -0.07
C THR A 235 11.07 19.00 -0.10
N GLY A 236 12.07 18.39 -0.76
CA GLY A 236 12.26 16.94 -0.76
C GLY A 236 12.44 16.39 0.65
N ALA A 237 13.33 16.97 1.45
CA ALA A 237 13.55 16.57 2.84
C ALA A 237 12.29 16.64 3.71
N LEU A 238 11.52 17.73 3.59
CA LEU A 238 10.27 17.92 4.32
C LEU A 238 9.21 16.89 3.90
N LEU A 239 9.15 16.50 2.62
CA LEU A 239 8.27 15.43 2.16
C LEU A 239 8.64 14.06 2.76
N TYR A 240 9.93 13.73 2.87
CA TYR A 240 10.37 12.50 3.56
C TYR A 240 9.89 12.48 5.02
N ILE A 241 10.09 13.59 5.72
CA ILE A 241 9.66 13.75 7.12
C ILE A 241 8.14 13.64 7.20
N ALA A 242 7.40 14.33 6.32
CA ALA A 242 5.95 14.29 6.27
C ALA A 242 5.42 12.86 6.07
N GLY A 243 5.95 12.13 5.08
CA GLY A 243 5.56 10.74 4.83
C GLY A 243 5.83 9.83 6.03
N SER A 244 6.97 10.00 6.69
CA SER A 244 7.35 9.21 7.89
C SER A 244 6.41 9.48 9.07
N VAL A 245 6.11 10.75 9.34
CA VAL A 245 5.21 11.13 10.42
C VAL A 245 3.78 10.68 10.10
N PHE A 246 3.33 10.81 8.85
CA PHE A 246 2.01 10.32 8.44
C PHE A 246 1.90 8.81 8.63
N MET A 247 2.90 8.05 8.19
CA MET A 247 2.94 6.60 8.36
C MET A 247 2.95 6.20 9.84
N LEU A 248 3.69 6.93 10.69
CA LEU A 248 3.67 6.73 12.14
C LEU A 248 2.28 6.98 12.73
N ILE A 249 1.59 8.06 12.34
CA ILE A 249 0.23 8.36 12.80
C ILE A 249 -0.72 7.21 12.42
N GLN A 250 -0.66 6.75 11.16
CA GLN A 250 -1.50 5.63 10.72
C GLN A 250 -1.18 4.33 11.46
N ALA A 251 0.10 4.04 11.69
CA ALA A 251 0.52 2.88 12.45
C ALA A 251 -0.01 2.93 13.89
N VAL A 252 0.08 4.08 14.55
CA VAL A 252 -0.47 4.29 15.90
C VAL A 252 -1.98 4.05 15.91
N ILE A 253 -2.72 4.59 14.93
CA ILE A 253 -4.17 4.36 14.81
C ILE A 253 -4.50 2.88 14.63
N ALA A 254 -3.75 2.17 13.78
CA ALA A 254 -3.94 0.73 13.56
C ALA A 254 -3.60 -0.10 14.81
N LEU A 255 -2.51 0.22 15.51
CA LEU A 255 -2.12 -0.44 16.76
C LEU A 255 -3.12 -0.22 17.89
N PHE A 256 -3.77 0.96 17.96
CA PHE A 256 -4.86 1.18 18.91
C PHE A 256 -6.06 0.23 18.69
N LYS A 257 -6.25 -0.25 17.46
CA LYS A 257 -7.34 -1.19 17.11
C LYS A 257 -6.93 -2.66 17.23
N THR A 258 -5.69 -2.98 16.86
CA THR A 258 -5.18 -4.35 16.71
C THR A 258 -4.39 -4.83 17.93
N GLY A 259 -3.96 -3.92 18.78
CA GLY A 259 -2.91 -4.20 19.77
C GLY A 259 -1.51 -4.24 19.13
N PHE A 260 -0.49 -4.52 19.92
CA PHE A 260 0.86 -4.67 19.38
C PHE A 260 1.02 -6.02 18.67
N GLN A 261 1.48 -6.00 17.42
CA GLN A 261 1.81 -7.18 16.64
C GLN A 261 3.26 -7.07 16.11
N ALA A 262 3.96 -8.20 16.03
CA ALA A 262 5.38 -8.23 15.62
C ALA A 262 5.61 -7.72 14.17
N SER A 263 4.59 -7.83 13.32
CA SER A 263 4.57 -7.29 11.94
C SER A 263 4.82 -5.78 11.88
N PHE A 264 4.56 -5.03 12.97
CA PHE A 264 4.93 -3.60 13.09
C PHE A 264 6.42 -3.34 12.84
N GLY A 265 7.30 -4.31 13.05
CA GLY A 265 8.73 -4.17 12.75
C GLY A 265 9.00 -3.76 11.29
N ALA A 266 8.23 -4.29 10.34
CA ALA A 266 8.32 -3.90 8.94
C ALA A 266 7.89 -2.44 8.74
N THR A 267 6.78 -2.02 9.35
CA THR A 267 6.33 -0.61 9.31
C THR A 267 7.36 0.34 9.92
N ALA A 268 7.99 -0.05 11.03
CA ALA A 268 9.00 0.76 11.70
C ALA A 268 10.19 1.04 10.77
N ILE A 269 10.59 0.09 9.92
CA ILE A 269 11.62 0.30 8.89
C ILE A 269 11.19 1.39 7.90
N PHE A 270 9.97 1.29 7.36
CA PHE A 270 9.41 2.26 6.42
C PHE A 270 9.13 3.64 7.05
N ILE A 271 9.12 3.75 8.38
CA ILE A 271 9.08 5.03 9.09
C ILE A 271 10.51 5.57 9.28
N LEU A 272 11.41 4.76 9.79
CA LEU A 272 12.72 5.21 10.26
C LEU A 272 13.69 5.54 9.13
N ILE A 273 13.74 4.73 8.06
CA ILE A 273 14.65 5.01 6.94
C ILE A 273 14.30 6.34 6.27
N PRO A 274 13.05 6.59 5.83
CA PRO A 274 12.72 7.86 5.21
C PRO A 274 12.93 9.03 6.18
N LEU A 275 12.62 8.88 7.46
CA LEU A 275 12.83 9.92 8.45
C LEU A 275 14.31 10.31 8.55
N ILE A 276 15.19 9.32 8.67
CA ILE A 276 16.65 9.53 8.74
C ILE A 276 17.14 10.20 7.46
N LEU A 277 16.74 9.72 6.28
CA LEU A 277 17.13 10.32 5.00
C LEU A 277 16.67 11.77 4.88
N GLY A 278 15.42 12.07 5.24
CA GLY A 278 14.87 13.43 5.26
C GLY A 278 15.66 14.34 6.20
N LEU A 279 15.98 13.87 7.41
CA LEU A 279 16.79 14.63 8.37
C LEU A 279 18.23 14.86 7.88
N LEU A 280 18.84 13.88 7.19
CA LEU A 280 20.18 14.03 6.62
C LEU A 280 20.21 15.06 5.48
N ILE A 281 19.23 15.02 4.58
CA ILE A 281 19.09 16.01 3.50
C ILE A 281 18.83 17.40 4.10
N LEU A 282 17.93 17.50 5.08
CA LEU A 282 17.65 18.78 5.74
C LEU A 282 18.90 19.33 6.44
N LYS A 283 19.62 18.49 7.19
CA LYS A 283 20.87 18.86 7.87
C LYS A 283 21.93 19.36 6.89
N TYR A 284 22.00 18.82 5.67
CA TYR A 284 22.90 19.33 4.64
C TYR A 284 22.62 20.80 4.32
N TYR A 285 21.36 21.16 4.09
CA TYR A 285 20.95 22.53 3.74
C TYR A 285 20.94 23.52 4.90
N LEU A 286 20.91 23.03 6.14
CA LEU A 286 20.97 23.90 7.33
C LEU A 286 22.39 24.30 7.73
N LYS A 287 23.42 23.72 7.11
CA LYS A 287 24.82 24.11 7.38
C LYS A 287 25.10 25.51 6.81
N PRO A 288 25.97 26.30 7.46
CA PRO A 288 26.43 27.57 6.94
C PRO A 288 26.99 27.42 5.53
N GLU A 289 26.87 28.46 4.71
CA GLU A 289 27.17 28.45 3.28
C GLU A 289 28.54 27.81 2.98
N GLN A 290 28.50 26.57 2.48
CA GLN A 290 29.67 25.88 1.95
C GLN A 290 29.55 25.93 0.43
N ASN A 291 30.67 26.19 -0.26
CA ASN A 291 30.71 26.05 -1.71
C ASN A 291 30.17 24.66 -2.07
N PRO A 292 29.31 24.55 -3.10
CA PRO A 292 28.82 23.26 -3.54
C PRO A 292 30.02 22.35 -3.79
N VAL A 293 29.97 21.14 -3.26
CA VAL A 293 31.02 20.12 -3.43
C VAL A 293 30.41 18.96 -4.19
N LYS A 294 31.08 18.50 -5.24
CA LYS A 294 30.65 17.38 -6.08
C LYS A 294 30.19 16.16 -5.28
N LYS A 295 30.89 15.86 -4.17
CA LYS A 295 30.56 14.76 -3.25
C LYS A 295 29.17 14.89 -2.62
N GLU A 296 28.72 16.10 -2.33
CA GLU A 296 27.41 16.33 -1.70
C GLU A 296 26.27 16.19 -2.72
N GLY A 297 26.49 16.61 -3.97
CA GLY A 297 25.55 16.33 -5.07
C GLY A 297 25.35 14.83 -5.29
N ILE A 298 26.42 14.03 -5.30
CA ILE A 298 26.35 12.56 -5.39
C ILE A 298 25.56 11.96 -4.22
N LYS A 299 25.78 12.44 -2.98
CA LYS A 299 25.04 11.95 -1.81
C LYS A 299 23.54 12.20 -1.90
N LEU A 300 23.12 13.38 -2.38
CA LEU A 300 21.71 13.71 -2.53
C LEU A 300 21.02 12.82 -3.58
N ILE A 301 21.71 12.55 -4.70
CA ILE A 301 21.24 11.58 -5.70
C ILE A 301 21.11 10.19 -5.07
N PHE A 302 22.11 9.75 -4.31
CA PHE A 302 22.07 8.46 -3.62
C PHE A 302 20.92 8.37 -2.61
N PHE A 303 20.68 9.40 -1.79
CA PHE A 303 19.54 9.45 -0.87
C PHE A 303 18.19 9.46 -1.59
N GLY A 304 18.12 10.11 -2.74
CA GLY A 304 16.96 10.05 -3.62
C GLY A 304 16.71 8.64 -4.15
N ILE A 305 17.74 7.94 -4.66
CA ILE A 305 17.61 6.56 -5.15
C ILE A 305 17.14 5.63 -4.03
N ILE A 306 17.75 5.69 -2.83
CA ILE A 306 17.27 4.89 -1.69
C ILE A 306 15.83 5.26 -1.34
N GLY A 307 15.49 6.55 -1.38
CA GLY A 307 14.13 7.01 -1.11
C GLY A 307 13.09 6.45 -2.07
N LEU A 308 13.41 6.29 -3.36
CA LEU A 308 12.54 5.63 -4.32
C LEU A 308 12.32 4.15 -3.99
N ILE A 309 13.38 3.45 -3.56
CA ILE A 309 13.30 2.03 -3.19
C ILE A 309 12.39 1.84 -1.97
N VAL A 310 12.45 2.75 -0.99
CA VAL A 310 11.67 2.67 0.26
C VAL A 310 10.46 3.61 0.27
N TRP A 311 9.93 3.97 -0.90
CA TRP A 311 8.67 4.73 -1.05
C TRP A 311 8.58 6.03 -0.25
N SER A 312 9.72 6.69 -0.05
CA SER A 312 9.83 7.89 0.76
C SER A 312 9.15 9.09 0.11
N GLY A 313 8.64 10.00 0.94
CA GLY A 313 8.24 11.34 0.52
C GLY A 313 7.26 11.40 -0.66
N TYR A 314 6.33 10.44 -0.73
CA TYR A 314 5.31 10.35 -1.77
C TYR A 314 5.89 10.33 -3.20
N ILE A 315 7.07 9.72 -3.39
CA ILE A 315 7.83 9.66 -4.66
C ILE A 315 8.44 11.01 -5.08
N ILE A 316 7.67 12.10 -4.91
CA ILE A 316 8.08 13.48 -5.24
C ILE A 316 9.32 13.89 -4.43
N GLY A 317 9.36 13.56 -3.15
CA GLY A 317 10.49 13.89 -2.28
C GLY A 317 11.83 13.37 -2.83
N PRO A 318 11.93 12.06 -3.12
CA PRO A 318 13.09 11.46 -3.75
C PRO A 318 13.50 12.13 -5.07
N PHE A 319 12.56 12.41 -5.97
CA PHE A 319 12.86 13.12 -7.22
C PHE A 319 13.44 14.50 -6.98
N LEU A 320 12.88 15.26 -6.03
CA LEU A 320 13.39 16.58 -5.67
C LEU A 320 14.80 16.50 -5.09
N ALA A 321 15.12 15.47 -4.29
CA ALA A 321 16.47 15.24 -3.79
C ALA A 321 17.47 14.93 -4.92
N ILE A 322 17.07 14.12 -5.92
CA ILE A 322 17.89 13.82 -7.10
C ILE A 322 18.14 15.08 -7.93
N ILE A 323 17.07 15.84 -8.24
CA ILE A 323 17.16 17.10 -9.00
C ILE A 323 18.10 18.08 -8.29
N SER A 324 17.93 18.23 -6.98
CA SER A 324 18.77 19.07 -6.14
C SER A 324 20.25 18.64 -6.20
N GLY A 325 20.54 17.35 -6.13
CA GLY A 325 21.89 16.80 -6.30
C GLY A 325 22.49 17.06 -7.68
N LEU A 326 21.70 16.89 -8.76
CA LEU A 326 22.12 17.19 -10.13
C LEU A 326 22.45 18.67 -10.32
N MET A 327 21.63 19.57 -9.76
CA MET A 327 21.88 21.01 -9.79
C MET A 327 23.20 21.38 -9.10
N ILE A 328 23.53 20.72 -8.00
CA ILE A 328 24.82 20.90 -7.32
C ILE A 328 25.97 20.42 -8.22
N LEU A 329 25.86 19.24 -8.82
CA LEU A 329 26.91 18.69 -9.69
C LEU A 329 27.21 19.57 -10.91
N TYR A 330 26.20 20.22 -11.47
CA TYR A 330 26.38 21.11 -12.62
C TYR A 330 27.11 22.42 -12.26
N LYS A 331 27.10 22.80 -10.97
CA LYS A 331 27.75 24.03 -10.46
C LYS A 331 29.18 23.80 -9.96
N THR A 332 29.65 22.55 -9.90
CA THR A 332 30.97 22.15 -9.36
C THR A 332 31.89 21.61 -10.43
#